data_AF-A0A016SHH7-F1
#
_entry.id   AF-A0A016SHH7-F1
#
_cell.length_a   1.000
_cell.length_b   1.000
_cell.length_c   1.000
_cell.angle_alpha   90.00
_cell.angle_beta   90.00
_cell.angle_gamma   90.00
#
_symmetry.space_group_name_H-M   'P 1'
#
loop_
_entity.id
_entity.type
_entity.pdbx_description
1 polymer ?
#
loop_
_entity_poly.entity_id
_entity_poly.type
_entity_poly.pdbx_seq_one_letter_code
_entity_poly.pdbx_strand_id
1 'polypeptide(L)'
;MYEKYWILRELIYSSQSLTSFSATVLLFGHCSALHNFLFNYSSIRTMDHEEKKTDDSQSGTEVHTSSGEVSECSGTTEKASESKKRKSSEPVDVPSTSGAETNNQLPPWVAGGSPARFISSDDLLKMSLAMDNLALVHEIAIDPNFSVSEIPKNPIEAAVKENMYRAYWDILSEDLRKDPPDYTHAFNLLMEIKQTILEDILSPAHVRLRAEVDSMLDENTLRNKLEQNCLDVPGIGRFIVGLLGRLCAPERDTLVEKLRHEEGIVELIKGIFGLIDIMKNDLTNYTISQNRDAVEEYSAQFEYKEFLKFLDKFPDGSAQTKEWLKLSYHEAFPSTSLTNSEPEAKREKVEERPPSDDEVIKSTSKGYLRLVQSQSPSPFPETMRIDKVRLCALAEKFLQMNIVTSAVFVACNLAGKQVSESEGFKKSLKDQLIIITNDIEEKNIVATVEAVCEQCVSTVKKCASDLGVEIQVDQEKMLREQIKAIADEHNAIRALVFTRISTFVDEMLCSPSEVPRRLLPGLSVIQSEICAFTARLLRICIHNRRTFFELYRKILKEVIETDVL
;
A
#
# COMPACT_ATOMS: atom_id res chain seq x y z
N MET A 1 5.24 -7.13 -8.03
CA MET A 1 6.01 -6.01 -8.62
C MET A 1 7.20 -5.67 -7.72
N TYR A 2 7.01 -5.58 -6.39
CA TYR A 2 8.10 -5.49 -5.40
C TYR A 2 9.22 -6.56 -5.52
N GLU A 3 8.91 -7.81 -5.88
CA GLU A 3 9.91 -8.91 -5.94
C GLU A 3 10.94 -8.83 -7.08
N LYS A 4 10.60 -8.26 -8.24
CA LYS A 4 11.54 -8.23 -9.40
C LYS A 4 12.55 -7.08 -9.32
N TYR A 5 12.26 -6.05 -8.52
CA TYR A 5 13.09 -4.85 -8.39
C TYR A 5 14.18 -5.00 -7.31
N TRP A 6 13.98 -5.85 -6.30
CA TRP A 6 14.99 -6.16 -5.28
C TRP A 6 16.17 -6.97 -5.86
N ILE A 7 15.89 -7.95 -6.75
CA ILE A 7 16.92 -8.77 -7.41
C ILE A 7 17.90 -7.89 -8.21
N LEU A 8 17.41 -6.85 -8.89
CA LEU A 8 18.24 -5.89 -9.63
C LEU A 8 19.04 -4.97 -8.68
N ARG A 9 18.48 -4.59 -7.53
CA ARG A 9 19.19 -3.80 -6.51
C ARG A 9 20.33 -4.59 -5.87
N GLU A 10 20.11 -5.85 -5.53
CA GLU A 10 21.16 -6.71 -4.95
C GLU A 10 22.20 -7.17 -5.99
N LEU A 11 21.82 -7.38 -7.25
CA LEU A 11 22.80 -7.69 -8.31
C LEU A 11 23.75 -6.52 -8.58
N ILE A 12 23.31 -5.27 -8.39
CA ILE A 12 24.15 -4.07 -8.54
C ILE A 12 25.05 -3.85 -7.31
N TYR A 13 24.64 -4.25 -6.11
CA TYR A 13 25.48 -4.20 -4.89
C TYR A 13 26.44 -5.39 -4.76
N SER A 14 26.08 -6.55 -5.32
CA SER A 14 26.88 -7.79 -5.33
C SER A 14 28.15 -7.72 -6.20
N SER A 15 28.32 -6.68 -7.04
CA SER A 15 29.51 -6.55 -7.90
C SER A 15 30.72 -5.86 -7.21
N GLN A 16 30.61 -5.53 -5.92
CA GLN A 16 31.74 -5.02 -5.11
C GLN A 16 32.17 -6.10 -4.11
N SER A 17 33.48 -6.31 -3.98
CA SER A 17 34.12 -7.45 -3.31
C SER A 17 33.57 -7.76 -1.90
N LEU A 18 33.23 -9.03 -1.68
CA LEU A 18 32.69 -9.67 -0.47
C LEU A 18 33.52 -9.55 0.83
N THR A 19 34.59 -8.76 0.86
CA THR A 19 35.51 -8.70 2.02
C THR A 19 35.27 -7.49 2.95
N SER A 20 34.31 -6.60 2.66
CA SER A 20 34.07 -5.40 3.48
C SER A 20 32.61 -5.08 3.78
N PHE A 21 31.68 -6.02 3.65
CA PHE A 21 30.28 -5.78 4.01
C PHE A 21 30.09 -5.85 5.53
N SER A 22 29.59 -4.77 6.15
CA SER A 22 29.17 -4.76 7.55
C SER A 22 28.02 -5.75 7.76
N ALA A 23 28.06 -6.53 8.85
CA ALA A 23 27.01 -7.49 9.16
C ALA A 23 25.64 -6.79 9.28
N THR A 24 25.60 -5.52 9.69
CA THR A 24 24.37 -4.72 9.77
C THR A 24 23.69 -4.55 8.41
N VAL A 25 24.47 -4.41 7.34
CA VAL A 25 23.97 -4.26 5.97
C VAL A 25 23.50 -5.60 5.41
N LEU A 26 24.22 -6.68 5.68
CA LEU A 26 23.86 -8.04 5.27
C LEU A 26 22.68 -8.62 6.04
N LEU A 27 22.45 -8.15 7.28
CA LEU A 27 21.49 -8.75 8.20
C LEU A 27 20.23 -7.88 8.44
N PHE A 28 20.31 -6.53 8.39
CA PHE A 28 19.31 -5.67 9.07
C PHE A 28 18.94 -4.34 8.36
N GLY A 29 19.29 -4.14 7.08
CA GLY A 29 19.26 -2.83 6.40
C GLY A 29 17.89 -2.16 6.08
N HIS A 30 16.74 -2.75 6.39
CA HIS A 30 15.44 -2.22 5.91
C HIS A 30 14.78 -1.16 6.82
N CYS A 31 15.00 -1.15 8.14
CA CYS A 31 14.29 -0.23 9.05
C CYS A 31 14.88 1.20 9.13
N SER A 32 16.20 1.37 9.02
CA SER A 32 16.82 2.71 9.15
C SER A 32 16.44 3.67 8.02
N ALA A 33 16.12 3.16 6.82
CA ALA A 33 15.67 3.99 5.70
C ALA A 33 14.28 4.60 5.94
N LEU A 34 13.37 3.83 6.56
CA LEU A 34 12.02 4.27 6.88
C LEU A 34 12.01 5.26 8.05
N HIS A 35 12.84 5.02 9.08
CA HIS A 35 13.02 5.94 10.19
C HIS A 35 13.59 7.29 9.73
N ASN A 36 14.64 7.28 8.91
CA ASN A 36 15.22 8.51 8.34
C ASN A 36 14.25 9.22 7.38
N PHE A 37 13.43 8.49 6.63
CA PHE A 37 12.40 9.07 5.77
C PHE A 37 11.34 9.82 6.59
N LEU A 38 10.80 9.20 7.64
CA LEU A 38 9.79 9.80 8.52
C LEU A 38 10.36 10.97 9.35
N PHE A 39 11.61 10.86 9.80
CA PHE A 39 12.30 11.92 10.53
C PHE A 39 12.57 13.15 9.63
N ASN A 40 13.09 12.94 8.41
CA ASN A 40 13.27 14.03 7.44
C ASN A 40 11.94 14.66 7.00
N TYR A 41 10.86 13.87 6.89
CA TYR A 41 9.52 14.39 6.60
C TYR A 41 9.00 15.34 7.69
N SER A 42 9.28 15.05 8.96
CA SER A 42 8.95 15.96 10.06
C SER A 42 9.75 17.27 10.03
N SER A 43 11.00 17.24 9.53
CA SER A 43 11.85 18.42 9.34
C SER A 43 11.48 19.26 8.11
N ILE A 44 10.89 18.67 7.05
CA ILE A 44 10.38 19.44 5.90
C ILE A 44 9.24 20.39 6.35
N ARG A 45 8.41 19.98 7.31
CA ARG A 45 7.36 20.83 7.91
C ARG A 45 7.94 22.05 8.64
N THR A 46 9.15 21.97 9.18
CA THR A 46 9.81 23.12 9.83
C THR A 46 10.38 24.12 8.83
N MET A 47 10.79 23.68 7.62
CA MET A 47 11.32 24.60 6.59
C MET A 47 10.20 25.36 5.85
N ASP A 48 9.08 24.70 5.54
CA ASP A 48 7.93 25.36 4.90
C ASP A 48 7.22 26.37 5.84
N HIS A 49 7.33 26.20 7.16
CA HIS A 49 6.82 27.17 8.15
C HIS A 49 7.75 28.36 8.39
N GLU A 50 9.05 28.23 8.11
CA GLU A 50 10.01 29.35 8.17
C GLU A 50 9.96 30.22 6.92
N GLU A 51 9.85 29.63 5.72
CA GLU A 51 9.69 30.41 4.47
C GLU A 51 8.39 31.24 4.48
N LYS A 52 7.31 30.71 5.07
CA LYS A 52 6.03 31.45 5.19
C LYS A 52 6.06 32.58 6.22
N LYS A 53 7.02 32.61 7.15
CA LYS A 53 7.18 33.70 8.13
C LYS A 53 8.05 34.84 7.61
N THR A 54 8.93 34.57 6.66
CA THR A 54 9.80 35.60 6.06
C THR A 54 9.10 36.49 5.04
N ASP A 55 8.03 36.02 4.38
CA ASP A 55 7.29 36.81 3.37
C ASP A 55 6.28 37.82 3.96
N ASP A 56 5.85 37.65 5.22
CA ASP A 56 4.86 38.55 5.87
C ASP A 56 5.49 39.75 6.58
N SER A 57 6.82 39.91 6.53
CA SER A 57 7.55 40.90 7.33
C SER A 57 8.42 41.86 6.51
N GLN A 58 7.94 42.41 5.38
CA GLN A 58 8.53 43.63 4.83
C GLN A 58 7.60 44.32 3.81
N SER A 59 6.69 45.14 4.34
CA SER A 59 5.98 46.18 3.58
C SER A 59 5.97 47.47 4.39
N GLY A 60 6.55 48.53 3.80
CA GLY A 60 6.37 49.92 4.20
C GLY A 60 7.56 50.58 4.90
N THR A 61 8.34 51.38 4.19
CA THR A 61 8.23 52.86 4.20
C THR A 61 9.36 53.48 3.37
N GLU A 62 8.98 54.36 2.44
CA GLU A 62 9.81 55.13 1.51
C GLU A 62 10.71 56.19 2.22
N VAL A 63 11.80 56.64 1.56
CA VAL A 63 11.97 58.04 1.06
C VAL A 63 13.41 58.29 0.55
N HIS A 64 13.44 58.93 -0.63
CA HIS A 64 14.48 59.60 -1.43
C HIS A 64 15.69 60.25 -0.71
N THR A 65 16.91 60.24 -1.27
CA THR A 65 17.51 61.18 -2.29
C THR A 65 19.04 60.91 -2.24
N SER A 66 19.94 61.18 -3.19
CA SER A 66 19.97 61.54 -4.61
C SER A 66 21.44 61.41 -5.08
N SER A 67 21.62 61.45 -6.41
CA SER A 67 22.77 62.02 -7.16
C SER A 67 24.11 61.28 -7.24
N GLY A 68 24.59 61.10 -8.49
CA GLY A 68 26.03 61.14 -8.79
C GLY A 68 26.58 60.24 -9.91
N GLU A 69 26.21 60.54 -11.17
CA GLU A 69 27.05 60.55 -12.38
C GLU A 69 27.89 59.34 -12.91
N VAL A 70 27.52 58.91 -14.14
CA VAL A 70 28.29 58.81 -15.41
C VAL A 70 29.74 58.26 -15.41
N SER A 71 30.01 57.16 -16.15
CA SER A 71 30.64 57.18 -17.51
C SER A 71 31.27 55.84 -17.96
N GLU A 72 30.90 55.46 -19.18
CA GLU A 72 31.73 54.97 -20.31
C GLU A 72 32.45 53.59 -20.40
N CYS A 73 32.13 52.97 -21.55
CA CYS A 73 33.02 52.41 -22.60
C CYS A 73 33.49 50.94 -22.60
N SER A 74 32.76 50.14 -23.38
CA SER A 74 33.05 49.70 -24.78
C SER A 74 34.29 48.86 -25.17
N GLY A 75 34.00 47.84 -25.99
CA GLY A 75 34.79 47.31 -27.13
C GLY A 75 35.82 46.20 -26.84
N THR A 76 36.06 45.15 -27.65
CA THR A 76 35.61 44.80 -29.01
C THR A 76 36.17 43.41 -29.43
N THR A 77 35.49 42.76 -30.38
CA THR A 77 35.98 41.92 -31.53
C THR A 77 36.46 40.45 -31.42
N GLU A 78 35.63 39.56 -32.01
CA GLU A 78 35.84 38.56 -33.09
C GLU A 78 37.17 37.76 -33.26
N LYS A 79 37.05 36.43 -33.43
CA LYS A 79 37.30 35.71 -34.73
C LYS A 79 37.12 34.18 -34.65
N ALA A 80 36.67 33.62 -35.78
CA ALA A 80 36.52 32.19 -36.09
C ALA A 80 37.83 31.51 -36.54
N SER A 81 37.93 30.18 -36.40
CA SER A 81 38.75 29.33 -37.27
C SER A 81 38.32 27.86 -37.25
N GLU A 82 38.49 27.22 -38.41
CA GLU A 82 38.02 25.91 -38.84
C GLU A 82 39.19 24.89 -38.83
N SER A 83 38.85 23.58 -38.77
CA SER A 83 39.44 22.47 -39.56
C SER A 83 40.19 21.28 -38.89
N LYS A 84 39.75 20.07 -39.31
CA LYS A 84 40.48 18.82 -39.69
C LYS A 84 40.67 17.60 -38.73
N LYS A 85 39.77 16.62 -38.90
CA LYS A 85 39.88 15.25 -39.51
C LYS A 85 40.87 14.15 -39.03
N ARG A 86 40.29 12.92 -38.93
CA ARG A 86 40.81 11.51 -39.06
C ARG A 86 41.23 10.80 -37.75
N LYS A 87 40.98 9.50 -37.50
CA LYS A 87 40.75 8.33 -38.37
C LYS A 87 40.07 7.18 -37.60
N SER A 88 39.39 6.30 -38.35
CA SER A 88 38.66 5.08 -37.94
C SER A 88 39.58 3.89 -37.60
N SER A 89 39.06 2.96 -36.77
CA SER A 89 39.34 1.51 -36.87
C SER A 89 38.10 0.71 -36.47
N GLU A 90 37.62 -0.13 -37.40
CA GLU A 90 36.54 -1.12 -37.26
C GLU A 90 36.96 -2.33 -36.39
N PRO A 91 35.98 -3.12 -35.88
CA PRO A 91 36.21 -4.20 -34.92
C PRO A 91 36.53 -5.55 -35.58
N VAL A 92 37.16 -6.44 -34.82
CA VAL A 92 37.49 -7.82 -35.21
C VAL A 92 36.32 -8.73 -34.85
N ASP A 93 35.81 -9.48 -35.83
CA ASP A 93 34.81 -10.55 -35.71
C ASP A 93 35.46 -11.92 -35.49
N VAL A 94 35.03 -12.67 -34.46
CA VAL A 94 35.00 -14.15 -34.43
C VAL A 94 34.01 -14.66 -33.34
N PRO A 95 33.50 -15.91 -33.36
CA PRO A 95 32.21 -16.29 -33.93
C PRO A 95 31.20 -16.86 -32.90
N SER A 96 29.91 -16.82 -33.25
CA SER A 96 28.81 -17.44 -32.49
C SER A 96 28.94 -18.96 -32.37
N THR A 97 28.75 -19.47 -31.15
CA THR A 97 28.25 -20.84 -30.90
C THR A 97 27.00 -20.76 -30.03
N SER A 98 25.97 -21.44 -30.51
CA SER A 98 24.58 -21.43 -30.06
C SER A 98 24.32 -22.40 -28.91
N GLY A 99 23.43 -22.02 -27.99
CA GLY A 99 22.66 -22.99 -27.20
C GLY A 99 22.40 -22.64 -25.73
N ALA A 100 21.48 -21.70 -25.46
CA ALA A 100 20.52 -21.72 -24.34
C ALA A 100 19.69 -20.42 -24.37
N GLU A 101 18.46 -20.50 -24.88
CA GLU A 101 17.51 -19.37 -24.90
C GLU A 101 17.03 -19.04 -23.48
N THR A 102 17.60 -18.01 -22.85
CA THR A 102 16.93 -17.29 -21.76
C THR A 102 16.11 -16.17 -22.38
N ASN A 103 14.81 -16.37 -22.43
CA ASN A 103 13.81 -15.43 -22.94
C ASN A 103 13.77 -14.16 -22.07
N ASN A 104 14.61 -13.17 -22.35
CA ASN A 104 14.57 -11.83 -21.77
C ASN A 104 13.42 -11.02 -22.40
N GLN A 105 12.18 -11.42 -22.13
CA GLN A 105 11.02 -10.56 -22.42
C GLN A 105 10.94 -9.46 -21.35
N LEU A 106 11.09 -8.22 -21.81
CA LEU A 106 10.77 -7.02 -21.05
C LEU A 106 9.33 -7.10 -20.50
N PRO A 107 9.06 -6.53 -19.32
CA PRO A 107 7.73 -6.54 -18.72
C PRO A 107 6.68 -5.89 -19.64
N PRO A 108 5.41 -6.37 -19.65
CA PRO A 108 4.38 -6.00 -20.63
C PRO A 108 4.04 -4.50 -20.76
N TRP A 109 4.47 -3.63 -19.84
CA TRP A 109 4.26 -2.18 -19.91
C TRP A 109 5.14 -1.47 -20.95
N VAL A 110 6.15 -2.14 -21.50
CA VAL A 110 6.95 -1.63 -22.64
C VAL A 110 6.20 -1.80 -23.98
N ALA A 111 5.13 -2.60 -24.02
CA ALA A 111 4.40 -2.94 -25.25
C ALA A 111 3.07 -2.16 -25.44
N GLY A 112 2.92 -0.99 -24.81
CA GLY A 112 1.84 -0.03 -25.13
C GLY A 112 2.29 0.91 -26.24
N GLY A 113 1.61 0.89 -27.39
CA GLY A 113 2.02 1.52 -28.64
C GLY A 113 2.31 3.03 -28.59
N SER A 114 3.59 3.39 -28.42
CA SER A 114 4.25 4.61 -28.90
C SER A 114 5.78 4.43 -28.74
N PRO A 115 6.66 5.14 -29.48
CA PRO A 115 8.09 4.80 -29.53
C PRO A 115 8.73 4.88 -28.14
N ALA A 116 9.45 3.83 -27.75
CA ALA A 116 10.14 3.75 -26.46
C ALA A 116 11.11 4.93 -26.31
N ARG A 117 10.72 5.92 -25.49
CA ARG A 117 11.67 6.92 -24.98
C ARG A 117 12.65 6.19 -24.08
N PHE A 118 13.93 6.20 -24.44
CA PHE A 118 14.99 5.64 -23.59
C PHE A 118 15.04 6.43 -22.28
N ILE A 119 14.60 5.81 -21.18
CA ILE A 119 14.75 6.32 -19.81
C ILE A 119 16.12 5.83 -19.30
N SER A 120 16.92 6.73 -18.71
CA SER A 120 18.22 6.34 -18.15
C SER A 120 18.04 5.39 -16.94
N SER A 121 19.03 4.55 -16.66
CA SER A 121 19.02 3.66 -15.49
C SER A 121 18.84 4.43 -14.17
N ASP A 122 19.47 5.60 -14.07
CA ASP A 122 19.40 6.44 -12.87
C ASP A 122 18.02 7.06 -12.69
N ASP A 123 17.36 7.44 -13.80
CA ASP A 123 15.99 7.94 -13.76
C ASP A 123 14.99 6.83 -13.41
N LEU A 124 15.24 5.59 -13.84
CA LEU A 124 14.45 4.42 -13.45
C LEU A 124 14.59 4.12 -11.95
N LEU A 125 15.80 4.20 -11.39
CA LEU A 125 16.03 4.02 -9.95
C LEU A 125 15.35 5.11 -9.12
N LYS A 126 15.48 6.38 -9.51
CA LYS A 126 14.80 7.50 -8.84
C LYS A 126 13.28 7.36 -8.91
N MET A 127 12.75 6.93 -10.05
CA MET A 127 11.32 6.69 -10.22
C MET A 127 10.84 5.53 -9.34
N SER A 128 11.63 4.46 -9.21
CA SER A 128 11.32 3.35 -8.30
C SER A 128 11.22 3.82 -6.86
N LEU A 129 12.22 4.55 -6.36
CA LEU A 129 12.24 5.08 -4.99
C LEU A 129 11.06 6.03 -4.72
N ALA A 130 10.72 6.88 -5.69
CA ALA A 130 9.56 7.76 -5.57
C ALA A 130 8.25 6.98 -5.48
N MET A 131 8.09 5.89 -6.24
CA MET A 131 6.90 5.04 -6.17
C MET A 131 6.82 4.24 -4.86
N ASP A 132 7.95 3.78 -4.33
CA ASP A 132 7.98 3.09 -3.04
C ASP A 132 7.57 4.04 -1.90
N ASN A 133 8.10 5.27 -1.91
CA ASN A 133 7.72 6.30 -0.96
C ASN A 133 6.24 6.69 -1.10
N LEU A 134 5.75 6.81 -2.34
CA LEU A 134 4.35 7.10 -2.65
C LEU A 134 3.42 6.01 -2.11
N ALA A 135 3.72 4.76 -2.40
CA ALA A 135 2.94 3.63 -1.90
C ALA A 135 2.96 3.63 -0.38
N LEU A 136 4.12 3.75 0.25
CA LEU A 136 4.23 3.78 1.71
C LEU A 136 3.41 4.91 2.38
N VAL A 137 3.52 6.15 1.89
CA VAL A 137 2.76 7.28 2.44
C VAL A 137 1.26 7.03 2.30
N HIS A 138 0.83 6.52 1.15
CA HIS A 138 -0.55 6.15 0.89
C HIS A 138 -1.02 5.02 1.82
N GLU A 139 -0.21 3.98 2.02
CA GLU A 139 -0.51 2.86 2.94
C GLU A 139 -0.72 3.35 4.38
N ILE A 140 0.15 4.24 4.87
CA ILE A 140 0.04 4.82 6.21
C ILE A 140 -1.23 5.66 6.34
N ALA A 141 -1.63 6.38 5.29
CA ALA A 141 -2.80 7.25 5.31
C ALA A 141 -4.14 6.49 5.18
N ILE A 142 -4.15 5.37 4.46
CA ILE A 142 -5.38 4.60 4.18
C ILE A 142 -5.66 3.51 5.21
N ASP A 143 -4.62 2.85 5.74
CA ASP A 143 -4.76 1.77 6.71
C ASP A 143 -4.46 2.26 8.14
N PRO A 144 -5.50 2.45 8.99
CA PRO A 144 -5.31 2.87 10.38
C PRO A 144 -4.43 1.90 11.18
N ASN A 145 -4.47 0.62 10.81
CA ASN A 145 -3.75 -0.46 11.49
C ASN A 145 -2.39 -0.75 10.84
N PHE A 146 -1.91 0.11 9.95
CA PHE A 146 -0.62 -0.06 9.30
C PHE A 146 0.48 -0.24 10.36
N SER A 147 1.20 -1.35 10.25
CA SER A 147 2.35 -1.67 11.09
C SER A 147 3.42 -2.39 10.27
N VAL A 148 4.67 -2.10 10.60
CA VAL A 148 5.83 -2.81 10.07
C VAL A 148 5.87 -4.17 10.77
N SER A 149 5.64 -5.24 10.01
CA SER A 149 5.61 -6.62 10.52
C SER A 149 7.02 -7.20 10.72
N GLU A 150 7.14 -8.08 11.71
CA GLU A 150 8.37 -8.77 12.08
C GLU A 150 8.74 -9.95 11.14
N ILE A 151 7.81 -10.42 10.30
CA ILE A 151 7.95 -11.68 9.55
C ILE A 151 8.25 -11.42 8.07
N PRO A 152 9.34 -11.99 7.51
CA PRO A 152 9.58 -11.99 6.07
C PRO A 152 8.42 -12.65 5.34
N LYS A 153 7.83 -11.97 4.35
CA LYS A 153 6.63 -12.46 3.66
C LYS A 153 6.92 -13.66 2.74
N ASN A 154 8.18 -13.89 2.35
CA ASN A 154 8.57 -14.93 1.40
C ASN A 154 9.32 -16.10 2.10
N PRO A 155 8.85 -17.36 1.98
CA PRO A 155 9.52 -18.53 2.55
C PRO A 155 10.94 -18.78 2.03
N ILE A 156 11.23 -18.43 0.78
CA ILE A 156 12.57 -18.58 0.18
C ILE A 156 13.52 -17.53 0.76
N GLU A 157 13.05 -16.30 0.89
CA GLU A 157 13.79 -15.23 1.57
C GLU A 157 14.10 -15.65 3.01
N ALA A 158 13.11 -16.15 3.74
CA ALA A 158 13.31 -16.67 5.09
C ALA A 158 14.37 -17.78 5.14
N ALA A 159 14.32 -18.74 4.22
CA ALA A 159 15.27 -19.86 4.18
C ALA A 159 16.71 -19.42 3.81
N VAL A 160 16.87 -18.49 2.87
CA VAL A 160 18.19 -17.94 2.51
C VAL A 160 18.76 -17.15 3.68
N LYS A 161 17.93 -16.28 4.28
CA LYS A 161 18.30 -15.47 5.45
C LYS A 161 18.71 -16.38 6.61
N GLU A 162 17.94 -17.41 6.92
CA GLU A 162 18.21 -18.38 7.98
C GLU A 162 19.53 -19.14 7.75
N ASN A 163 19.81 -19.61 6.53
CA ASN A 163 21.05 -20.31 6.22
C ASN A 163 22.28 -19.39 6.34
N MET A 164 22.18 -18.14 5.87
CA MET A 164 23.24 -17.15 6.05
C MET A 164 23.46 -16.82 7.54
N TYR A 165 22.37 -16.63 8.30
CA TYR A 165 22.44 -16.42 9.74
C TYR A 165 23.11 -17.58 10.46
N ARG A 166 22.73 -18.82 10.11
CA ARG A 166 23.31 -20.01 10.74
C ARG A 166 24.81 -20.07 10.51
N ALA A 167 25.25 -19.94 9.26
CA ALA A 167 26.67 -19.94 8.91
C ALA A 167 27.44 -18.84 9.66
N TYR A 168 26.83 -17.66 9.84
CA TYR A 168 27.42 -16.54 10.56
C TYR A 168 27.65 -16.85 12.05
N TRP A 169 26.65 -17.42 12.74
CA TRP A 169 26.78 -17.80 14.16
C TRP A 169 27.65 -19.05 14.37
N ASP A 170 27.72 -19.94 13.38
CA ASP A 170 28.60 -21.11 13.41
C ASP A 170 30.09 -20.68 13.44
N ILE A 171 30.47 -19.61 12.72
CA ILE A 171 31.82 -19.03 12.75
C ILE A 171 32.15 -18.49 14.15
N LEU A 172 31.27 -17.70 14.76
CA LEU A 172 31.48 -17.21 16.13
C LEU A 172 31.63 -18.38 17.12
N SER A 173 30.83 -19.42 16.94
CA SER A 173 30.89 -20.63 17.77
C SER A 173 32.19 -21.41 17.56
N GLU A 174 32.77 -21.40 16.36
CA GLU A 174 34.07 -22.01 16.07
C GLU A 174 35.22 -21.22 16.71
N ASP A 175 35.19 -19.88 16.61
CA ASP A 175 36.19 -19.00 17.23
C ASP A 175 36.25 -19.16 18.76
N LEU A 176 35.09 -19.25 19.41
CA LEU A 176 34.99 -19.45 20.86
C LEU A 176 35.38 -20.87 21.32
N ARG A 177 35.41 -21.86 20.41
CA ARG A 177 35.83 -23.24 20.70
C ARG A 177 37.34 -23.46 20.59
N LYS A 178 38.09 -22.49 20.05
CA LYS A 178 39.56 -22.54 20.01
C LYS A 178 40.14 -22.58 21.43
N ASP A 179 41.37 -23.08 21.55
CA ASP A 179 42.13 -23.09 22.82
C ASP A 179 43.45 -22.33 22.65
N PRO A 180 43.59 -21.10 23.20
CA PRO A 180 42.57 -20.35 23.95
C PRO A 180 41.44 -19.80 23.05
N PRO A 181 40.25 -19.47 23.62
CA PRO A 181 39.14 -18.90 22.86
C PRO A 181 39.49 -17.57 22.18
N ASP A 182 39.04 -17.39 20.93
CA ASP A 182 39.23 -16.16 20.18
C ASP A 182 37.99 -15.25 20.31
N TYR A 183 38.16 -14.12 21.02
CA TYR A 183 37.08 -13.15 21.25
C TYR A 183 37.03 -12.02 20.21
N THR A 184 37.85 -12.07 19.16
CA THR A 184 37.94 -10.99 18.16
C THR A 184 36.60 -10.76 17.44
N HIS A 185 35.92 -11.83 17.04
CA HIS A 185 34.61 -11.73 16.39
C HIS A 185 33.55 -11.20 17.35
N ALA A 186 33.51 -11.70 18.60
CA ALA A 186 32.60 -11.20 19.63
C ALA A 186 32.80 -9.71 19.92
N PHE A 187 34.04 -9.23 19.96
CA PHE A 187 34.36 -7.82 20.13
C PHE A 187 33.78 -6.96 19.00
N ASN A 188 33.96 -7.36 17.74
CA ASN A 188 33.41 -6.62 16.60
C ASN A 188 31.88 -6.55 16.67
N LEU A 189 31.22 -7.63 17.07
CA LEU A 189 29.77 -7.68 17.28
C LEU A 189 29.30 -6.73 18.39
N LEU A 190 30.05 -6.61 19.49
CA LEU A 190 29.75 -5.64 20.55
C LEU A 190 29.88 -4.20 20.04
N MET A 191 30.86 -3.90 19.18
CA MET A 191 31.01 -2.57 18.57
C MET A 191 29.88 -2.27 17.58
N GLU A 192 29.42 -3.28 16.84
CA GLU A 192 28.25 -3.16 15.99
C GLU A 192 26.97 -2.92 16.78
N ILE A 193 26.78 -3.64 17.90
CA ILE A 193 25.67 -3.41 18.83
C ILE A 193 25.72 -1.98 19.37
N LYS A 194 26.89 -1.50 19.80
CA LYS A 194 27.09 -0.11 20.24
C LYS A 194 26.60 0.87 19.18
N GLN A 195 27.09 0.72 17.94
CA GLN A 195 26.76 1.61 16.85
C GLN A 195 25.25 1.60 16.58
N THR A 196 24.65 0.42 16.54
CA THR A 196 23.21 0.24 16.32
C THR A 196 22.37 0.91 17.41
N ILE A 197 22.77 0.79 18.68
CA ILE A 197 22.08 1.46 19.79
C ILE A 197 22.17 2.99 19.65
N LEU A 198 23.34 3.52 19.28
CA LEU A 198 23.56 4.95 19.14
C LEU A 198 22.89 5.54 17.89
N GLU A 199 22.80 4.82 16.79
CA GLU A 199 22.27 5.36 15.53
C GLU A 199 20.77 5.09 15.38
N ASP A 200 20.31 3.88 15.69
CA ASP A 200 18.96 3.45 15.35
C ASP A 200 17.99 3.45 16.54
N ILE A 201 18.48 3.27 17.77
CA ILE A 201 17.63 3.19 18.98
C ILE A 201 17.55 4.54 19.70
N LEU A 202 18.70 5.22 19.86
CA LEU A 202 18.79 6.45 20.62
C LEU A 202 18.71 7.69 19.72
N SER A 203 17.64 8.48 19.87
CA SER A 203 17.58 9.84 19.35
C SER A 203 18.77 10.72 19.84
N PRO A 204 19.21 11.73 19.05
CA PRO A 204 20.20 12.71 19.48
C PRO A 204 19.87 13.43 20.80
N ALA A 205 18.59 13.50 21.18
CA ALA A 205 18.14 14.08 22.44
C ALA A 205 18.58 13.30 23.69
N HIS A 206 18.93 12.01 23.56
CA HIS A 206 19.30 11.14 24.68
C HIS A 206 20.75 11.32 25.16
N VAL A 207 21.22 12.55 25.32
CA VAL A 207 22.63 12.91 25.59
C VAL A 207 23.25 12.09 26.73
N ARG A 208 22.53 11.92 27.85
CA ARG A 208 23.03 11.17 29.02
C ARG A 208 23.20 9.68 28.75
N LEU A 209 22.22 9.05 28.08
CA LEU A 209 22.27 7.62 27.76
C LEU A 209 23.32 7.33 26.70
N ARG A 210 23.48 8.21 25.71
CA ARG A 210 24.55 8.11 24.71
C ARG A 210 25.93 8.13 25.38
N ALA A 211 26.17 9.07 26.29
CA ALA A 211 27.42 9.13 27.05
C ALA A 211 27.66 7.89 27.93
N GLU A 212 26.61 7.34 28.53
CA GLU A 212 26.68 6.07 29.29
C GLU A 212 27.12 4.90 28.38
N VAL A 213 26.51 4.79 27.19
CA VAL A 213 26.86 3.77 26.17
C VAL A 213 28.29 3.95 25.69
N ASP A 214 28.69 5.17 25.35
CA ASP A 214 30.05 5.46 24.86
C ASP A 214 31.13 5.14 25.89
N SER A 215 30.86 5.41 27.17
CA SER A 215 31.78 5.13 28.28
C SER A 215 31.91 3.63 28.55
N MET A 216 30.78 2.90 28.62
CA MET A 216 30.78 1.47 28.94
C MET A 216 31.23 0.59 27.78
N LEU A 217 30.97 1.01 26.55
CA LEU A 217 31.39 0.36 25.29
C LEU A 217 32.50 1.17 24.60
N ASP A 218 33.47 1.69 25.34
CA ASP A 218 34.62 2.40 24.76
C ASP A 218 35.52 1.44 23.98
N GLU A 219 35.73 1.71 22.69
CA GLU A 219 36.44 0.80 21.78
C GLU A 219 37.89 0.59 22.23
N ASN A 220 38.59 1.66 22.61
CA ASN A 220 39.99 1.59 23.01
C ASN A 220 40.17 0.76 24.28
N THR A 221 39.31 1.00 25.28
CA THR A 221 39.34 0.28 26.55
C THR A 221 39.03 -1.20 26.36
N LEU A 222 38.04 -1.53 25.53
CA LEU A 222 37.67 -2.93 25.26
C LEU A 222 38.70 -3.65 24.38
N ARG A 223 39.32 -2.95 23.41
CA ARG A 223 40.42 -3.48 22.60
C ARG A 223 41.64 -3.82 23.44
N ASN A 224 42.01 -2.95 24.39
CA ASN A 224 43.08 -3.23 25.35
C ASN A 224 42.80 -4.47 26.20
N LYS A 225 41.53 -4.67 26.63
CA LYS A 225 41.11 -5.87 27.37
C LYS A 225 41.12 -7.14 26.52
N LEU A 226 40.79 -7.02 25.23
CA LEU A 226 40.88 -8.12 24.26
C LEU A 226 42.32 -8.58 24.08
N GLU A 227 43.27 -7.66 23.87
CA GLU A 227 44.70 -7.96 23.72
C GLU A 227 45.30 -8.64 24.96
N GLN A 228 44.77 -8.32 26.14
CA GLN A 228 45.15 -8.92 27.42
C GLN A 228 44.40 -10.24 27.72
N ASN A 229 43.55 -10.74 26.81
CA ASN A 229 42.68 -11.91 27.00
C ASN A 229 41.81 -11.84 28.28
N CYS A 230 41.35 -10.65 28.66
CA CYS A 230 40.55 -10.40 29.87
C CYS A 230 39.18 -9.76 29.58
N LEU A 231 38.68 -9.89 28.35
CA LEU A 231 37.40 -9.33 27.91
C LEU A 231 36.21 -10.12 28.52
N ASP A 232 35.44 -9.47 29.40
CA ASP A 232 34.21 -10.04 29.99
C ASP A 232 32.99 -9.82 29.08
N VAL A 233 32.85 -10.65 28.05
CA VAL A 233 31.72 -10.59 27.12
C VAL A 233 30.37 -10.79 27.82
N PRO A 234 30.18 -11.76 28.74
CA PRO A 234 28.91 -11.93 29.47
C PRO A 234 28.53 -10.71 30.32
N GLY A 235 29.49 -10.07 31.00
CA GLY A 235 29.24 -8.86 31.78
C GLY A 235 28.79 -7.69 30.91
N ILE A 236 29.47 -7.48 29.78
CA ILE A 236 29.10 -6.45 28.80
C ILE A 236 27.72 -6.73 28.20
N GLY A 237 27.44 -7.98 27.82
CA GLY A 237 26.13 -8.37 27.29
C GLY A 237 25.01 -8.13 28.29
N ARG A 238 25.19 -8.46 29.58
CA ARG A 238 24.20 -8.16 30.64
C ARG A 238 23.97 -6.67 30.83
N PHE A 239 25.01 -5.84 30.72
CA PHE A 239 24.84 -4.38 30.74
C PHE A 239 23.98 -3.91 29.56
N ILE A 240 24.26 -4.40 28.35
CA ILE A 240 23.48 -4.07 27.15
C ILE A 240 22.02 -4.51 27.30
N VAL A 241 21.75 -5.74 27.74
CA VAL A 241 20.39 -6.23 28.00
C VAL A 241 19.69 -5.36 29.03
N GLY A 242 20.38 -4.95 30.11
CA GLY A 242 19.85 -4.03 31.11
C GLY A 242 19.52 -2.64 30.56
N LEU A 243 20.35 -2.12 29.66
CA LEU A 243 20.11 -0.85 28.96
C LEU A 243 18.89 -0.95 28.02
N LEU A 244 18.87 -1.97 27.15
CA LEU A 244 17.76 -2.20 26.22
C LEU A 244 16.44 -2.44 26.96
N GLY A 245 16.49 -3.15 28.09
CA GLY A 245 15.33 -3.36 28.96
C GLY A 245 14.74 -2.08 29.57
N ARG A 246 15.53 -0.99 29.68
CA ARG A 246 15.00 0.31 30.10
C ARG A 246 14.33 1.09 28.94
N LEU A 247 14.56 0.68 27.70
CA LEU A 247 14.17 1.40 26.48
C LEU A 247 13.07 0.68 25.69
N CYS A 248 12.91 -0.64 25.85
CA CYS A 248 11.91 -1.41 25.14
C CYS A 248 10.50 -1.23 25.72
N ALA A 249 9.48 -1.62 24.94
CA ALA A 249 8.09 -1.66 25.41
C ALA A 249 7.89 -2.74 26.50
N PRO A 250 6.94 -2.54 27.45
CA PRO A 250 6.69 -3.50 28.54
C PRO A 250 6.37 -4.92 28.07
N GLU A 251 5.79 -5.08 26.88
CA GLU A 251 5.49 -6.39 26.28
C GLU A 251 6.74 -7.23 26.03
N ARG A 252 7.91 -6.60 25.95
CA ARG A 252 9.20 -7.26 25.71
C ARG A 252 9.93 -7.65 27.01
N ASP A 253 9.39 -7.33 28.18
CA ASP A 253 10.01 -7.63 29.48
C ASP A 253 10.31 -9.13 29.65
N THR A 254 9.43 -10.00 29.16
CA THR A 254 9.63 -11.46 29.20
C THR A 254 10.83 -11.92 28.36
N LEU A 255 11.12 -11.25 27.25
CA LEU A 255 12.28 -11.53 26.40
C LEU A 255 13.56 -11.00 27.05
N VAL A 256 13.52 -9.77 27.58
CA VAL A 256 14.64 -9.18 28.33
C VAL A 256 15.04 -10.07 29.51
N GLU A 257 14.06 -10.59 30.25
CA GLU A 257 14.31 -11.44 31.41
C GLU A 257 14.96 -12.79 31.03
N LYS A 258 14.57 -13.37 29.89
CA LYS A 258 15.24 -14.56 29.35
C LYS A 258 16.69 -14.26 29.00
N LEU A 259 16.96 -13.15 28.32
CA LEU A 259 18.31 -12.76 27.93
C LEU A 259 19.22 -12.42 29.12
N ARG A 260 18.66 -11.96 30.25
CA ARG A 260 19.43 -11.73 31.49
C ARG A 260 20.02 -13.02 32.07
N HIS A 261 19.36 -14.15 31.84
CA HIS A 261 19.73 -15.47 32.35
C HIS A 261 20.46 -16.34 31.32
N GLU A 262 20.74 -15.81 30.13
CA GLU A 262 21.45 -16.55 29.09
C GLU A 262 22.93 -16.72 29.45
N GLU A 263 23.41 -17.96 29.46
CA GLU A 263 24.78 -18.31 29.85
C GLU A 263 25.72 -18.40 28.65
N GLY A 264 25.18 -18.73 27.46
CA GLY A 264 25.94 -18.84 26.22
C GLY A 264 26.28 -17.48 25.60
N ILE A 265 27.54 -17.27 25.24
CA ILE A 265 27.99 -16.01 24.61
C ILE A 265 27.32 -15.80 23.25
N VAL A 266 27.22 -16.87 22.45
CA VAL A 266 26.63 -16.81 21.11
C VAL A 266 25.14 -16.51 21.21
N GLU A 267 24.44 -17.22 22.08
CA GLU A 267 23.01 -17.09 22.35
C GLU A 267 22.66 -15.71 22.90
N LEU A 268 23.50 -15.17 23.81
CA LEU A 268 23.35 -13.84 24.37
C LEU A 268 23.49 -12.75 23.29
N ILE A 269 24.58 -12.77 22.51
CA ILE A 269 24.79 -11.77 21.44
C ILE A 269 23.69 -11.87 20.38
N LYS A 270 23.37 -13.09 19.94
CA LYS A 270 22.27 -13.33 18.98
C LYS A 270 20.93 -12.83 19.52
N GLY A 271 20.66 -13.07 20.80
CA GLY A 271 19.46 -12.60 21.47
C GLY A 271 19.40 -11.08 21.60
N ILE A 272 20.53 -10.41 21.83
CA ILE A 272 20.63 -8.95 21.85
C ILE A 272 20.29 -8.37 20.47
N PHE A 273 20.85 -8.89 19.38
CA PHE A 273 20.49 -8.45 18.03
C PHE A 273 19.00 -8.65 17.74
N GLY A 274 18.45 -9.82 18.09
CA GLY A 274 17.01 -10.09 17.94
C GLY A 274 16.13 -9.12 18.74
N LEU A 275 16.52 -8.77 19.97
CA LEU A 275 15.81 -7.77 20.76
C LEU A 275 15.89 -6.38 20.12
N ILE A 276 17.06 -5.98 19.62
CA ILE A 276 17.27 -4.70 18.92
C ILE A 276 16.38 -4.61 17.67
N ASP A 277 16.28 -5.68 16.88
CA ASP A 277 15.43 -5.70 15.68
C ASP A 277 13.95 -5.49 16.00
N ILE A 278 13.47 -6.18 17.03
CA ILE A 278 12.11 -6.01 17.54
C ILE A 278 11.91 -4.57 18.01
N MET A 279 12.88 -4.02 18.76
CA MET A 279 12.83 -2.62 19.22
C MET A 279 12.83 -1.62 18.07
N LYS A 280 13.55 -1.87 16.98
CA LYS A 280 13.52 -1.01 15.76
C LYS A 280 12.12 -0.98 15.16
N ASN A 281 11.43 -2.12 15.11
CA ASN A 281 10.05 -2.19 14.64
C ASN A 281 9.10 -1.47 15.60
N ASP A 282 9.25 -1.67 16.91
CA ASP A 282 8.47 -0.99 17.95
C ASP A 282 8.62 0.54 17.81
N LEU A 283 9.85 1.05 17.69
CA LEU A 283 10.13 2.48 17.52
C LEU A 283 9.58 3.04 16.22
N THR A 284 9.66 2.27 15.13
CA THR A 284 9.11 2.67 13.83
C THR A 284 7.59 2.77 13.90
N ASN A 285 6.92 1.75 14.44
CA ASN A 285 5.47 1.74 14.62
C ASN A 285 5.00 2.86 15.55
N TYR A 286 5.73 3.12 16.64
CA TYR A 286 5.48 4.25 17.52
C TYR A 286 5.61 5.59 16.78
N THR A 287 6.68 5.78 16.01
CA THR A 287 6.90 7.00 15.21
C THR A 287 5.79 7.20 14.18
N ILE A 288 5.39 6.13 13.51
CA ILE A 288 4.27 6.11 12.56
C ILE A 288 2.98 6.52 13.28
N SER A 289 2.67 5.96 14.45
CA SER A 289 1.47 6.32 15.21
C SER A 289 1.45 7.78 15.65
N GLN A 290 2.60 8.33 16.06
CA GLN A 290 2.69 9.71 16.53
C GLN A 290 2.56 10.74 15.41
N ASN A 291 2.96 10.37 14.18
CA ASN A 291 2.92 11.26 13.02
C ASN A 291 1.75 10.97 12.07
N ARG A 292 0.86 10.03 12.40
CA ARG A 292 -0.21 9.56 11.50
C ARG A 292 -1.03 10.72 10.94
N ASP A 293 -1.57 11.56 11.82
CA ASP A 293 -2.47 12.65 11.45
C ASP A 293 -1.78 13.62 10.47
N ALA A 294 -0.49 13.87 10.67
CA ALA A 294 0.29 14.73 9.77
C ALA A 294 0.53 14.06 8.40
N VAL A 295 0.80 12.75 8.38
CA VAL A 295 0.94 11.98 7.14
C VAL A 295 -0.38 11.94 6.38
N GLU A 296 -1.50 11.69 7.05
CA GLU A 296 -2.85 11.73 6.47
C GLU A 296 -3.19 13.11 5.90
N GLU A 297 -2.82 14.19 6.60
CA GLU A 297 -3.05 15.56 6.12
C GLU A 297 -2.29 15.88 4.82
N TYR A 298 -1.03 15.42 4.73
CA TYR A 298 -0.14 15.74 3.61
C TYR A 298 -0.23 14.75 2.43
N SER A 299 -0.61 13.50 2.69
CA SER A 299 -0.61 12.38 1.72
C SER A 299 -1.27 12.75 0.38
N ALA A 300 -2.46 13.36 0.42
CA ALA A 300 -3.18 13.76 -0.79
C ALA A 300 -2.42 14.79 -1.64
N GLN A 301 -1.72 15.74 -1.02
CA GLN A 301 -0.93 16.73 -1.75
C GLN A 301 0.31 16.09 -2.39
N PHE A 302 0.96 15.20 -1.65
CA PHE A 302 2.11 14.45 -2.13
C PHE A 302 1.74 13.55 -3.32
N GLU A 303 0.67 12.78 -3.20
CA GLU A 303 0.18 11.89 -4.26
C GLU A 303 -0.19 12.65 -5.52
N TYR A 304 -0.91 13.76 -5.38
CA TYR A 304 -1.27 14.60 -6.52
C TYR A 304 -0.04 15.18 -7.22
N LYS A 305 0.95 15.66 -6.45
CA LYS A 305 2.22 16.19 -6.99
C LYS A 305 3.00 15.13 -7.76
N GLU A 306 3.11 13.91 -7.23
CA GLU A 306 3.78 12.80 -7.93
C GLU A 306 3.01 12.37 -9.18
N PHE A 307 1.67 12.40 -9.15
CA PHE A 307 0.85 12.12 -10.31
C PHE A 307 1.02 13.17 -11.42
N LEU A 308 1.13 14.46 -11.06
CA LEU A 308 1.42 15.51 -12.05
C LEU A 308 2.78 15.31 -12.72
N LYS A 309 3.82 14.98 -11.95
CA LYS A 309 5.14 14.63 -12.51
C LYS A 309 5.08 13.43 -13.46
N PHE A 310 4.17 12.49 -13.19
CA PHE A 310 3.91 11.37 -14.10
C PHE A 310 3.24 11.85 -15.40
N LEU A 311 2.22 12.73 -15.32
CA LEU A 311 1.57 13.30 -16.50
C LEU A 311 2.50 14.16 -17.36
N ASP A 312 3.45 14.88 -16.77
CA ASP A 312 4.45 15.65 -17.51
C ASP A 312 5.29 14.77 -18.44
N LYS A 313 5.58 13.52 -18.00
CA LYS A 313 6.32 12.54 -18.78
C LYS A 313 5.42 11.80 -19.78
N PHE A 314 4.16 11.59 -19.41
CA PHE A 314 3.16 10.85 -20.17
C PHE A 314 1.83 11.63 -20.23
N PRO A 315 1.67 12.54 -21.22
CA PRO A 315 0.48 13.40 -21.30
C PRO A 315 -0.85 12.63 -21.39
N ASP A 316 -0.85 11.47 -22.05
CA ASP A 316 -2.01 10.57 -22.17
C ASP A 316 -2.18 9.65 -20.94
N GLY A 317 -1.39 9.83 -19.88
CA GLY A 317 -1.40 8.99 -18.67
C GLY A 317 -2.66 9.07 -17.81
N SER A 318 -3.69 9.80 -18.27
CA SER A 318 -5.02 9.89 -17.63
C SER A 318 -6.16 9.44 -18.55
N ALA A 319 -5.87 8.79 -19.68
CA ALA A 319 -6.86 8.41 -20.68
C ALA A 319 -7.97 7.51 -20.11
N GLN A 320 -7.62 6.50 -19.31
CA GLN A 320 -8.61 5.60 -18.69
C GLN A 320 -9.43 6.34 -17.63
N THR A 321 -8.81 7.27 -16.90
CA THR A 321 -9.49 8.14 -15.93
C THR A 321 -10.52 9.03 -16.62
N LYS A 322 -10.18 9.61 -17.78
CA LYS A 322 -11.11 10.41 -18.57
C LYS A 322 -12.31 9.58 -19.05
N GLU A 323 -12.06 8.40 -19.61
CA GLU A 323 -13.11 7.50 -20.09
C GLU A 323 -14.00 7.01 -18.95
N TRP A 324 -13.39 6.58 -17.84
CA TRP A 324 -14.09 6.17 -16.62
C TRP A 324 -15.01 7.26 -16.09
N LEU A 325 -14.51 8.49 -15.98
CA LEU A 325 -15.29 9.61 -15.45
C LEU A 325 -16.40 10.04 -16.40
N LYS A 326 -16.16 9.99 -17.72
CA LYS A 326 -17.18 10.25 -18.75
C LYS A 326 -18.36 9.26 -18.63
N LEU A 327 -18.08 7.96 -18.59
CA LEU A 327 -19.12 6.94 -18.42
C LEU A 327 -19.92 7.16 -17.14
N SER A 328 -19.22 7.48 -16.06
CA SER A 328 -19.83 7.70 -14.74
C SER A 328 -20.70 8.96 -14.70
N TYR A 329 -20.31 10.01 -15.41
CA TYR A 329 -21.09 11.25 -15.57
C TYR A 329 -22.41 10.98 -16.31
N HIS A 330 -22.37 10.29 -17.45
CA HIS A 330 -23.58 9.95 -18.20
C HIS A 330 -24.54 9.04 -17.43
N GLU A 331 -24.02 8.17 -16.55
CA GLU A 331 -24.83 7.34 -15.66
C GLU A 331 -25.45 8.17 -14.53
N ALA A 332 -24.71 9.12 -13.95
CA ALA A 332 -25.21 10.01 -12.90
C ALA A 332 -26.24 11.02 -13.43
N PHE A 333 -26.07 11.48 -14.67
CA PHE A 333 -26.90 12.49 -15.33
C PHE A 333 -27.39 11.99 -16.69
N PRO A 334 -28.35 11.06 -16.72
CA PRO A 334 -28.91 10.57 -17.97
C PRO A 334 -29.58 11.73 -18.71
N SER A 335 -29.09 12.06 -19.91
CA SER A 335 -29.76 13.05 -20.76
C SER A 335 -31.15 12.53 -21.14
N THR A 336 -32.21 13.27 -20.85
CA THR A 336 -33.61 12.97 -21.22
C THR A 336 -33.89 13.01 -22.73
N SER A 337 -32.86 12.92 -23.57
CA SER A 337 -32.91 13.20 -25.01
C SER A 337 -33.36 12.01 -25.88
N LEU A 338 -33.74 10.87 -25.30
CA LEU A 338 -34.11 9.66 -26.08
C LEU A 338 -35.48 9.04 -25.75
N THR A 339 -36.34 9.73 -25.00
CA THR A 339 -37.74 9.31 -24.86
C THR A 339 -38.68 10.34 -25.49
N ASN A 340 -39.26 9.95 -26.63
CA ASN A 340 -40.30 10.63 -27.39
C ASN A 340 -41.28 11.47 -26.53
N SER A 341 -41.26 12.80 -26.70
CA SER A 341 -42.47 13.62 -26.92
C SER A 341 -42.13 15.12 -27.08
N GLU A 342 -42.52 15.63 -28.26
CA GLU A 342 -42.82 17.01 -28.68
C GLU A 342 -41.69 18.07 -28.85
N PRO A 343 -41.75 18.88 -29.93
CA PRO A 343 -40.81 19.96 -30.19
C PRO A 343 -41.24 21.28 -29.54
N GLU A 344 -40.26 22.14 -29.33
CA GLU A 344 -40.33 23.55 -28.90
C GLU A 344 -40.33 23.84 -27.39
N ALA A 345 -39.17 24.27 -26.87
CA ALA A 345 -38.92 25.70 -26.67
C ALA A 345 -37.44 25.93 -26.32
N LYS A 346 -36.81 26.84 -27.07
CA LYS A 346 -35.57 27.58 -26.75
C LYS A 346 -34.47 26.76 -26.06
N ARG A 347 -33.50 26.28 -26.85
CA ARG A 347 -32.14 26.02 -26.38
C ARG A 347 -31.59 27.33 -25.81
N GLU A 348 -31.76 27.53 -24.50
CA GLU A 348 -31.00 28.54 -23.78
C GLU A 348 -29.52 28.21 -23.99
N LYS A 349 -28.78 29.23 -24.37
CA LYS A 349 -27.33 29.18 -24.52
C LYS A 349 -26.78 28.87 -23.12
N VAL A 350 -26.48 27.60 -22.84
CA VAL A 350 -25.90 27.19 -21.56
C VAL A 350 -24.54 27.87 -21.47
N GLU A 351 -24.44 28.84 -20.57
CA GLU A 351 -23.19 29.53 -20.25
C GLU A 351 -22.12 28.50 -19.88
N GLU A 352 -20.85 28.76 -20.22
CA GLU A 352 -19.67 27.98 -19.81
C GLU A 352 -19.61 27.89 -18.27
N ARG A 353 -20.37 26.98 -17.68
CA ARG A 353 -20.42 26.83 -16.23
C ARG A 353 -19.43 25.75 -15.80
N PRO A 354 -18.52 26.03 -14.86
CA PRO A 354 -17.71 24.98 -14.27
C PRO A 354 -18.63 23.96 -13.57
N PRO A 355 -18.32 22.65 -13.63
CA PRO A 355 -19.09 21.64 -12.92
C PRO A 355 -19.09 21.94 -11.43
N SER A 356 -20.28 21.86 -10.83
CA SER A 356 -20.49 22.01 -9.39
C SER A 356 -19.85 20.87 -8.61
N ASP A 357 -19.57 21.12 -7.34
CA ASP A 357 -18.97 20.11 -6.45
C ASP A 357 -19.86 18.86 -6.34
N ASP A 358 -21.18 19.06 -6.34
CA ASP A 358 -22.18 17.98 -6.34
C ASP A 358 -22.11 17.12 -7.62
N GLU A 359 -21.91 17.73 -8.80
CA GLU A 359 -21.72 17.00 -10.05
C GLU A 359 -20.45 16.14 -10.03
N VAL A 360 -19.35 16.68 -9.48
CA VAL A 360 -18.09 15.93 -9.31
C VAL A 360 -18.29 14.78 -8.32
N ILE A 361 -18.95 15.03 -7.18
CA ILE A 361 -19.20 14.01 -6.15
C ILE A 361 -20.08 12.89 -6.70
N LYS A 362 -21.19 13.21 -7.37
CA LYS A 362 -22.11 12.21 -7.94
C LYS A 362 -21.44 11.38 -9.04
N SER A 363 -20.73 12.03 -9.96
CA SER A 363 -20.02 11.34 -11.05
C SER A 363 -18.92 10.43 -10.51
N THR A 364 -18.10 10.91 -9.57
CA THR A 364 -17.05 10.07 -8.96
C THR A 364 -17.64 8.94 -8.12
N SER A 365 -18.77 9.15 -7.43
CA SER A 365 -19.46 8.10 -6.66
C SER A 365 -19.95 6.96 -7.55
N LYS A 366 -20.58 7.27 -8.69
CA LYS A 366 -20.94 6.26 -9.71
C LYS A 366 -19.71 5.51 -10.22
N GLY A 367 -18.64 6.25 -10.52
CA GLY A 367 -17.41 5.65 -10.99
C GLY A 367 -16.78 4.70 -9.98
N TYR A 368 -16.74 5.08 -8.70
CA TYR A 368 -16.19 4.22 -7.65
C TYR A 368 -17.04 2.97 -7.43
N LEU A 369 -18.37 3.10 -7.45
CA LEU A 369 -19.28 1.98 -7.37
C LEU A 369 -19.04 0.97 -8.51
N ARG A 370 -18.83 1.45 -9.74
CA ARG A 370 -18.52 0.60 -10.89
C ARG A 370 -17.26 -0.25 -10.69
N LEU A 371 -16.24 0.28 -9.99
CA LEU A 371 -14.98 -0.45 -9.73
C LEU A 371 -15.15 -1.65 -8.79
N VAL A 372 -16.25 -1.71 -8.02
CA VAL A 372 -16.53 -2.82 -7.09
C VAL A 372 -17.70 -3.69 -7.53
N GLN A 373 -18.42 -3.32 -8.59
CA GLN A 373 -19.49 -4.14 -9.15
C GLN A 373 -18.98 -5.33 -9.98
N SER A 374 -17.74 -5.26 -10.47
CA SER A 374 -17.07 -6.34 -11.20
C SER A 374 -15.63 -6.53 -10.72
N GLN A 375 -15.13 -7.76 -10.75
CA GLN A 375 -13.74 -8.12 -10.43
C GLN A 375 -12.74 -7.66 -11.50
N SER A 376 -13.20 -7.43 -12.73
CA SER A 376 -12.39 -6.91 -13.84
C SER A 376 -13.04 -5.69 -14.48
N PRO A 377 -13.14 -4.56 -13.75
CA PRO A 377 -13.82 -3.38 -14.26
C PRO A 377 -12.99 -2.74 -15.39
N SER A 378 -13.69 -2.28 -16.42
CA SER A 378 -13.11 -1.56 -17.55
C SER A 378 -14.02 -0.37 -17.92
N PRO A 379 -13.44 0.82 -18.17
CA PRO A 379 -12.03 1.21 -17.95
C PRO A 379 -11.64 1.23 -16.46
N PHE A 380 -10.34 1.06 -16.16
CA PHE A 380 -9.80 1.19 -14.79
C PHE A 380 -8.98 2.49 -14.69
N PRO A 381 -9.39 3.46 -13.85
CA PRO A 381 -8.76 4.78 -13.83
C PRO A 381 -7.34 4.73 -13.25
N GLU A 382 -6.40 5.42 -13.88
CA GLU A 382 -5.00 5.51 -13.44
C GLU A 382 -4.88 6.14 -12.04
N THR A 383 -5.80 7.02 -11.67
CA THR A 383 -5.89 7.64 -10.34
C THR A 383 -6.19 6.65 -9.21
N MET A 384 -6.73 5.45 -9.50
CA MET A 384 -7.03 4.40 -8.51
C MET A 384 -5.99 3.27 -8.52
N ARG A 385 -4.85 3.45 -9.21
CA ARG A 385 -3.91 2.37 -9.47
C ARG A 385 -3.24 1.80 -8.22
N ILE A 386 -2.98 2.63 -7.21
CA ILE A 386 -2.38 2.20 -5.93
C ILE A 386 -3.34 1.25 -5.21
N ASP A 387 -4.64 1.56 -5.22
CA ASP A 387 -5.70 0.78 -4.56
C ASP A 387 -6.25 -0.39 -5.37
N LYS A 388 -5.68 -0.71 -6.54
CA LYS A 388 -6.23 -1.74 -7.44
C LYS A 388 -6.48 -3.08 -6.74
N VAL A 389 -5.51 -3.56 -5.95
CA VAL A 389 -5.65 -4.84 -5.23
C VAL A 389 -6.75 -4.76 -4.16
N ARG A 390 -6.86 -3.63 -3.44
CA ARG A 390 -7.92 -3.42 -2.45
C ARG A 390 -9.30 -3.39 -3.09
N LEU A 391 -9.43 -2.70 -4.23
CA LEU A 391 -10.68 -2.62 -4.98
C LEU A 391 -11.07 -3.99 -5.56
N CYS A 392 -10.13 -4.78 -6.06
CA CYS A 392 -10.42 -6.15 -6.50
C CYS A 392 -10.95 -7.03 -5.34
N ALA A 393 -10.34 -6.93 -4.14
CA ALA A 393 -10.84 -7.63 -2.96
C ALA A 393 -12.23 -7.13 -2.52
N LEU A 394 -12.51 -5.83 -2.66
CA LEU A 394 -13.85 -5.29 -2.44
C LEU A 394 -14.85 -5.81 -3.49
N ALA A 395 -14.47 -5.89 -4.76
CA ALA A 395 -15.31 -6.44 -5.82
C ALA A 395 -15.68 -7.91 -5.56
N GLU A 396 -14.74 -8.72 -5.09
CA GLU A 396 -15.01 -10.08 -4.59
C GLU A 396 -16.07 -10.06 -3.48
N LYS A 397 -15.92 -9.20 -2.46
CA LYS A 397 -16.88 -9.10 -1.37
C LYS A 397 -18.26 -8.58 -1.83
N PHE A 398 -18.31 -7.72 -2.84
CA PHE A 398 -19.56 -7.29 -3.45
C PHE A 398 -20.29 -8.47 -4.10
N LEU A 399 -19.58 -9.27 -4.92
CA LEU A 399 -20.12 -10.48 -5.54
C LEU A 399 -20.56 -11.50 -4.48
N GLN A 400 -19.75 -11.71 -3.44
CA GLN A 400 -20.07 -12.59 -2.32
C GLN A 400 -21.39 -12.19 -1.64
N MET A 401 -21.52 -10.92 -1.24
CA MET A 401 -22.75 -10.40 -0.61
C MET A 401 -23.96 -10.57 -1.52
N ASN A 402 -23.80 -10.37 -2.82
CA ASN A 402 -24.87 -10.53 -3.79
C ASN A 402 -25.37 -11.99 -3.87
N ILE A 403 -24.45 -12.95 -4.05
CA ILE A 403 -24.78 -14.37 -4.15
C ILE A 403 -25.35 -14.90 -2.83
N VAL A 404 -24.70 -14.60 -1.70
CA VAL A 404 -25.15 -15.06 -0.37
C VAL A 404 -26.55 -14.55 -0.07
N THR A 405 -26.82 -13.25 -0.26
CA THR A 405 -28.13 -12.67 0.04
C THR A 405 -29.21 -13.23 -0.88
N SER A 406 -28.91 -13.41 -2.17
CA SER A 406 -29.82 -14.04 -3.13
C SER A 406 -30.17 -15.47 -2.73
N ALA A 407 -29.18 -16.26 -2.34
CA ALA A 407 -29.37 -17.64 -1.91
C ALA A 407 -30.18 -17.73 -0.60
N VAL A 408 -29.92 -16.85 0.37
CA VAL A 408 -30.71 -16.76 1.60
C VAL A 408 -32.17 -16.42 1.29
N PHE A 409 -32.43 -15.48 0.37
CA PHE A 409 -33.81 -15.13 -0.02
C PHE A 409 -34.54 -16.31 -0.67
N VAL A 410 -33.90 -17.00 -1.61
CA VAL A 410 -34.48 -18.19 -2.26
C VAL A 410 -34.75 -19.29 -1.22
N ALA A 411 -33.78 -19.57 -0.35
CA ALA A 411 -33.93 -20.57 0.70
C ALA A 411 -35.06 -20.22 1.67
N CYS A 412 -35.16 -18.97 2.13
CA CYS A 412 -36.24 -18.54 3.02
C CYS A 412 -37.63 -18.65 2.37
N ASN A 413 -37.72 -18.37 1.07
CA ASN A 413 -38.98 -18.43 0.33
C ASN A 413 -39.47 -19.89 0.17
N LEU A 414 -38.55 -20.83 -0.06
CA LEU A 414 -38.89 -22.22 -0.38
C LEU A 414 -38.83 -23.19 0.83
N ALA A 415 -38.16 -22.81 1.93
CA ALA A 415 -38.07 -23.63 3.13
C ALA A 415 -39.39 -23.73 3.94
N GLY A 416 -40.38 -22.90 3.60
CA GLY A 416 -41.62 -22.79 4.37
C GLY A 416 -41.50 -21.90 5.60
N LYS A 417 -42.65 -21.41 6.08
CA LYS A 417 -42.72 -20.37 7.13
C LYS A 417 -42.08 -20.80 8.46
N GLN A 418 -42.31 -22.04 8.89
CA GLN A 418 -41.78 -22.54 10.17
C GLN A 418 -40.25 -22.58 10.19
N VAL A 419 -39.62 -23.00 9.09
CA VAL A 419 -38.16 -23.04 8.96
C VAL A 419 -37.60 -21.64 8.82
N SER A 420 -38.17 -20.80 7.95
CA SER A 420 -37.62 -19.46 7.66
C SER A 420 -37.79 -18.45 8.79
N GLU A 421 -38.80 -18.61 9.64
CA GLU A 421 -39.02 -17.80 10.86
C GLU A 421 -38.37 -18.38 12.11
N SER A 422 -37.76 -19.57 12.01
CA SER A 422 -37.06 -20.16 13.15
C SER A 422 -35.88 -19.29 13.60
N GLU A 423 -35.65 -19.30 14.91
CA GLU A 423 -34.64 -18.45 15.53
C GLU A 423 -33.24 -18.81 15.01
N GLY A 424 -32.50 -17.81 14.52
CA GLY A 424 -31.12 -17.98 14.07
C GLY A 424 -30.93 -18.65 12.71
N PHE A 425 -31.97 -19.17 12.04
CA PHE A 425 -31.82 -19.85 10.75
C PHE A 425 -31.17 -18.98 9.68
N LYS A 426 -31.68 -17.76 9.46
CA LYS A 426 -31.14 -16.83 8.45
C LYS A 426 -29.69 -16.47 8.71
N LYS A 427 -29.34 -16.23 9.97
CA LYS A 427 -27.97 -15.89 10.39
C LYS A 427 -27.03 -17.07 10.18
N SER A 428 -27.42 -18.25 10.65
CA SER A 428 -26.66 -19.49 10.53
C SER A 428 -26.41 -19.87 9.06
N LEU A 429 -27.46 -19.81 8.22
CA LEU A 429 -27.31 -20.05 6.78
C LEU A 429 -26.36 -19.04 6.15
N LYS A 430 -26.55 -17.73 6.39
CA LYS A 430 -25.67 -16.68 5.87
C LYS A 430 -24.21 -16.89 6.31
N ASP A 431 -23.95 -17.17 7.58
CA ASP A 431 -22.58 -17.39 8.09
C ASP A 431 -21.91 -18.59 7.40
N GLN A 432 -22.64 -19.70 7.19
CA GLN A 432 -22.14 -20.86 6.43
C GLN A 432 -21.88 -20.51 4.96
N LEU A 433 -22.79 -19.78 4.32
CA LEU A 433 -22.66 -19.37 2.93
C LEU A 433 -21.46 -18.42 2.73
N ILE A 434 -21.21 -17.50 3.66
CA ILE A 434 -20.02 -16.63 3.62
C ILE A 434 -18.73 -17.47 3.65
N ILE A 435 -18.67 -18.52 4.46
CA ILE A 435 -17.47 -19.37 4.56
C ILE A 435 -17.19 -20.08 3.23
N ILE A 436 -18.20 -20.72 2.62
CA ILE A 436 -18.01 -21.50 1.38
C ILE A 436 -17.82 -20.62 0.13
N THR A 437 -18.22 -19.35 0.20
CA THR A 437 -18.06 -18.38 -0.88
C THR A 437 -16.86 -17.45 -0.66
N ASN A 438 -15.98 -17.77 0.28
CA ASN A 438 -14.73 -17.02 0.42
C ASN A 438 -13.90 -17.18 -0.86
N ASP A 439 -13.25 -16.09 -1.30
CA ASP A 439 -12.46 -16.08 -2.53
C ASP A 439 -13.28 -16.39 -3.80
N ILE A 440 -14.56 -16.00 -3.82
CA ILE A 440 -15.46 -16.19 -4.97
C ILE A 440 -14.92 -15.47 -6.22
N GLU A 441 -14.92 -16.16 -7.36
CA GLU A 441 -14.47 -15.60 -8.64
C GLU A 441 -15.61 -15.62 -9.67
N GLU A 442 -15.78 -14.54 -10.45
CA GLU A 442 -16.81 -14.45 -11.50
C GLU A 442 -16.69 -15.60 -12.51
N LYS A 443 -15.47 -15.96 -12.91
CA LYS A 443 -15.20 -17.07 -13.84
C LYS A 443 -15.60 -18.45 -13.29
N ASN A 444 -15.71 -18.60 -11.96
CA ASN A 444 -16.04 -19.86 -11.29
C ASN A 444 -17.39 -19.80 -10.55
N ILE A 445 -18.26 -18.89 -10.99
CA ILE A 445 -19.54 -18.64 -10.32
C ILE A 445 -20.43 -19.88 -10.28
N VAL A 446 -20.44 -20.69 -11.35
CA VAL A 446 -21.31 -21.88 -11.47
C VAL A 446 -20.95 -22.92 -10.41
N ALA A 447 -19.68 -23.30 -10.28
CA ALA A 447 -19.25 -24.29 -9.29
C ALA A 447 -19.46 -23.78 -7.86
N THR A 448 -19.24 -22.49 -7.63
CA THR A 448 -19.50 -21.86 -6.32
C THR A 448 -20.99 -21.93 -5.96
N VAL A 449 -21.88 -21.63 -6.92
CA VAL A 449 -23.33 -21.71 -6.73
C VAL A 449 -23.80 -23.15 -6.53
N GLU A 450 -23.14 -24.15 -7.10
CA GLU A 450 -23.42 -25.58 -6.80
C GLU A 450 -23.12 -25.92 -5.33
N ALA A 451 -21.99 -25.48 -4.79
CA ALA A 451 -21.67 -25.66 -3.38
C ALA A 451 -22.68 -24.92 -2.47
N VAL A 452 -23.06 -23.70 -2.84
CA VAL A 452 -24.12 -22.92 -2.17
C VAL A 452 -25.46 -23.68 -2.20
N CYS A 453 -25.81 -24.30 -3.32
CA CYS A 453 -27.01 -25.10 -3.47
C CYS A 453 -27.07 -26.27 -2.48
N GLU A 454 -25.99 -27.07 -2.41
CA GLU A 454 -25.94 -28.19 -1.47
C GLU A 454 -26.01 -27.72 -0.01
N GLN A 455 -25.32 -26.61 0.32
CA GLN A 455 -25.36 -26.05 1.66
C GLN A 455 -26.77 -25.56 2.03
N CYS A 456 -27.45 -24.84 1.12
CA CYS A 456 -28.83 -24.39 1.34
C CYS A 456 -29.77 -25.57 1.60
N VAL A 457 -29.73 -26.61 0.77
CA VAL A 457 -30.58 -27.79 0.91
C VAL A 457 -30.29 -28.52 2.23
N SER A 458 -29.02 -28.70 2.57
CA SER A 458 -28.59 -29.35 3.82
C SER A 458 -29.11 -28.60 5.05
N THR A 459 -28.91 -27.28 5.11
CA THR A 459 -29.32 -26.45 6.25
C THR A 459 -30.84 -26.38 6.38
N VAL A 460 -31.56 -26.28 5.26
CA VAL A 460 -33.02 -26.28 5.23
C VAL A 460 -33.57 -27.63 5.71
N LYS A 461 -33.04 -28.77 5.24
CA LYS A 461 -33.44 -30.11 5.71
C LYS A 461 -33.15 -30.35 7.19
N LYS A 462 -31.98 -29.92 7.66
CA LYS A 462 -31.59 -30.05 9.06
C LYS A 462 -32.58 -29.29 9.95
N CYS A 463 -32.83 -28.02 9.65
CA CYS A 463 -33.76 -27.21 10.43
C CYS A 463 -35.20 -27.74 10.37
N ALA A 464 -35.65 -28.22 9.21
CA ALA A 464 -36.96 -28.85 9.09
C ALA A 464 -37.07 -30.11 9.97
N SER A 465 -36.03 -30.95 9.98
CA SER A 465 -35.97 -32.15 10.83
C SER A 465 -36.01 -31.79 12.32
N ASP A 466 -35.25 -30.77 12.75
CA ASP A 466 -35.23 -30.29 14.13
C ASP A 466 -36.61 -29.76 14.59
N LEU A 467 -37.41 -29.24 13.65
CA LEU A 467 -38.77 -28.74 13.88
C LEU A 467 -39.86 -29.82 13.69
N GLY A 468 -39.48 -31.04 13.29
CA GLY A 468 -40.44 -32.12 12.98
C GLY A 468 -41.25 -31.89 11.70
N VAL A 469 -40.73 -31.11 10.76
CA VAL A 469 -41.34 -30.80 9.46
C VAL A 469 -40.65 -31.61 8.35
N GLU A 470 -41.42 -32.22 7.47
CA GLU A 470 -40.90 -32.94 6.32
C GLU A 470 -40.92 -32.06 5.07
N ILE A 471 -39.79 -32.00 4.34
CA ILE A 471 -39.67 -31.24 3.10
C ILE A 471 -40.06 -32.14 1.94
N GLN A 472 -41.02 -31.68 1.13
CA GLN A 472 -41.46 -32.44 -0.04
C GLN A 472 -40.35 -32.48 -1.10
N VAL A 473 -40.27 -33.61 -1.83
CA VAL A 473 -39.28 -33.81 -2.91
C VAL A 473 -39.38 -32.69 -3.98
N ASP A 474 -40.59 -32.26 -4.31
CA ASP A 474 -40.81 -31.18 -5.27
C ASP A 474 -40.29 -29.83 -4.74
N GLN A 475 -40.45 -29.54 -3.45
CA GLN A 475 -39.93 -28.32 -2.83
C GLN A 475 -38.40 -28.32 -2.83
N GLU A 476 -37.76 -29.45 -2.52
CA GLU A 476 -36.30 -29.58 -2.62
C GLU A 476 -35.82 -29.37 -4.06
N LYS A 477 -36.49 -29.99 -5.03
CA LYS A 477 -36.15 -29.84 -6.45
C LYS A 477 -36.26 -28.38 -6.89
N MET A 478 -37.34 -27.70 -6.54
CA MET A 478 -37.52 -26.28 -6.82
C MET A 478 -36.45 -25.41 -6.14
N LEU A 479 -36.08 -25.72 -4.89
CA LEU A 479 -35.00 -25.04 -4.18
C LEU A 479 -33.68 -25.18 -4.94
N ARG A 480 -33.35 -26.39 -5.37
CA ARG A 480 -32.13 -26.66 -6.14
C ARG A 480 -32.10 -25.88 -7.45
N GLU A 481 -33.19 -25.92 -8.21
CA GLU A 481 -33.30 -25.21 -9.49
C GLU A 481 -33.18 -23.69 -9.33
N GLN A 482 -33.88 -23.12 -8.34
CA GLN A 482 -33.86 -21.67 -8.09
C GLN A 482 -32.52 -21.17 -7.57
N ILE A 483 -31.83 -21.93 -6.71
CA ILE A 483 -30.48 -21.56 -6.26
C ILE A 483 -29.49 -21.63 -7.42
N LYS A 484 -29.52 -22.68 -8.24
CA LYS A 484 -28.65 -22.79 -9.41
C LYS A 484 -28.87 -21.67 -10.42
N ALA A 485 -30.10 -21.20 -10.57
CA ALA A 485 -30.44 -20.07 -11.43
C ALA A 485 -29.80 -18.73 -10.99
N ILE A 486 -29.30 -18.61 -9.75
CA ILE A 486 -28.58 -17.41 -9.27
C ILE A 486 -27.23 -17.25 -9.98
N ALA A 487 -26.67 -18.31 -10.57
CA ALA A 487 -25.42 -18.21 -11.33
C ALA A 487 -25.53 -17.24 -12.51
N ASP A 488 -26.73 -17.04 -13.06
CA ASP A 488 -27.03 -16.02 -14.07
C ASP A 488 -27.12 -14.62 -13.42
N GLU A 489 -26.37 -13.66 -13.98
CA GLU A 489 -26.38 -12.27 -13.53
C GLU A 489 -27.73 -11.58 -13.73
N HIS A 490 -28.49 -12.00 -14.76
CA HIS A 490 -29.81 -11.46 -15.08
C HIS A 490 -30.95 -12.12 -14.30
N ASN A 491 -30.64 -13.07 -13.40
CA ASN A 491 -31.64 -13.64 -12.51
C ASN A 491 -32.35 -12.53 -11.71
N ALA A 492 -33.69 -12.53 -11.70
CA ALA A 492 -34.46 -11.44 -11.09
C ALA A 492 -34.16 -11.21 -9.60
N ILE A 493 -33.85 -12.27 -8.84
CA ILE A 493 -33.50 -12.17 -7.42
C ILE A 493 -32.09 -11.61 -7.27
N ARG A 494 -31.12 -12.12 -8.06
CA ARG A 494 -29.74 -11.62 -8.06
C ARG A 494 -29.66 -10.15 -8.48
N ALA A 495 -30.37 -9.78 -9.55
CA ALA A 495 -30.46 -8.41 -10.02
C ALA A 495 -31.10 -7.48 -8.98
N LEU A 496 -32.17 -7.93 -8.31
CA LEU A 496 -32.80 -7.16 -7.22
C LEU A 496 -31.82 -6.92 -6.07
N VAL A 497 -31.09 -7.95 -5.64
CA VAL A 497 -30.07 -7.83 -4.59
C VAL A 497 -28.93 -6.91 -5.03
N PHE A 498 -28.44 -7.08 -6.26
CA PHE A 498 -27.43 -6.20 -6.87
C PHE A 498 -27.85 -4.73 -6.75
N THR A 499 -29.04 -4.39 -7.24
CA THR A 499 -29.57 -3.02 -7.19
C THR A 499 -29.65 -2.50 -5.77
N ARG A 500 -30.14 -3.30 -4.81
CA ARG A 500 -30.23 -2.87 -3.40
C ARG A 500 -28.86 -2.56 -2.81
N ILE A 501 -27.86 -3.43 -3.03
CA ILE A 501 -26.50 -3.19 -2.54
C ILE A 501 -25.91 -1.96 -3.24
N SER A 502 -26.04 -1.86 -4.56
CA SER A 502 -25.55 -0.72 -5.35
C SER A 502 -26.15 0.60 -4.89
N THR A 503 -27.47 0.70 -4.71
CA THR A 503 -28.14 1.91 -4.21
C THR A 503 -27.63 2.30 -2.84
N PHE A 504 -27.50 1.35 -1.91
CA PHE A 504 -26.96 1.62 -0.58
C PHE A 504 -25.52 2.16 -0.63
N VAL A 505 -24.66 1.56 -1.46
CA VAL A 505 -23.26 1.98 -1.61
C VAL A 505 -23.17 3.35 -2.27
N ASP A 506 -23.98 3.61 -3.29
CA ASP A 506 -24.06 4.90 -3.99
C ASP A 506 -24.46 6.06 -3.07
N GLU A 507 -25.51 5.85 -2.26
CA GLU A 507 -25.97 6.82 -1.26
C GLU A 507 -24.87 7.13 -0.24
N MET A 508 -24.16 6.10 0.24
CA MET A 508 -23.04 6.26 1.16
C MET A 508 -21.86 7.02 0.55
N LEU A 509 -21.53 6.79 -0.73
CA LEU A 509 -20.43 7.45 -1.45
C LEU A 509 -20.70 8.93 -1.75
N CYS A 510 -21.98 9.28 -1.97
CA CYS A 510 -22.43 10.65 -2.19
C CYS A 510 -22.50 11.45 -0.88
N SER A 511 -23.12 10.89 0.17
CA SER A 511 -23.36 11.60 1.44
C SER A 511 -22.95 10.78 2.67
N PRO A 512 -21.65 10.62 2.96
CA PRO A 512 -21.17 9.77 4.06
C PRO A 512 -21.71 10.16 5.46
N SER A 513 -21.97 11.44 5.68
CA SER A 513 -22.39 12.01 6.97
C SER A 513 -23.91 12.02 7.19
N GLU A 514 -24.69 11.94 6.12
CA GLU A 514 -26.15 12.15 6.17
C GLU A 514 -26.94 10.84 6.23
N VAL A 515 -26.33 9.69 5.91
CA VAL A 515 -27.04 8.40 5.92
C VAL A 515 -27.26 7.92 7.37
N PRO A 516 -28.48 8.04 7.92
CA PRO A 516 -28.75 7.63 9.29
C PRO A 516 -29.24 6.19 9.28
N ARG A 517 -28.43 5.22 9.74
CA ARG A 517 -28.77 3.91 10.37
C ARG A 517 -29.93 3.06 9.79
N ARG A 518 -30.51 3.39 8.64
CA ARG A 518 -31.65 2.71 8.03
C ARG A 518 -31.11 1.88 6.90
N LEU A 519 -30.83 0.60 7.20
CA LEU A 519 -30.60 -0.37 6.13
C LEU A 519 -31.82 -0.40 5.22
N LEU A 520 -31.56 -0.45 3.91
CA LEU A 520 -32.61 -0.71 2.95
C LEU A 520 -33.32 -2.03 3.32
N PRO A 521 -34.67 -2.05 3.29
CA PRO A 521 -35.42 -3.27 3.56
C PRO A 521 -34.88 -4.44 2.71
N GLY A 522 -34.50 -5.53 3.38
CA GLY A 522 -33.94 -6.74 2.76
C GLY A 522 -32.43 -6.93 2.96
N LEU A 523 -31.65 -5.90 3.29
CA LEU A 523 -30.20 -6.04 3.52
C LEU A 523 -29.83 -6.34 4.99
N SER A 524 -30.83 -6.45 5.88
CA SER A 524 -30.60 -6.66 7.32
C SER A 524 -29.83 -7.93 7.64
N VAL A 525 -29.95 -8.97 6.81
CA VAL A 525 -29.22 -10.24 6.99
C VAL A 525 -27.71 -10.04 6.89
N ILE A 526 -27.26 -9.15 5.99
CA ILE A 526 -25.83 -8.88 5.71
C ILE A 526 -25.38 -7.52 6.27
N GLN A 527 -26.05 -7.00 7.29
CA GLN A 527 -25.79 -5.67 7.84
C GLN A 527 -24.31 -5.49 8.25
N SER A 528 -23.74 -6.46 8.95
CA SER A 528 -22.34 -6.42 9.41
C SER A 528 -21.37 -6.35 8.23
N GLU A 529 -21.63 -7.15 7.20
CA GLU A 529 -20.79 -7.33 6.02
C GLU A 529 -20.83 -6.07 5.15
N ILE A 530 -22.02 -5.54 4.87
CA ILE A 530 -22.17 -4.34 4.04
C ILE A 530 -21.60 -3.11 4.75
N CYS A 531 -21.74 -2.99 6.08
CA CYS A 531 -21.12 -1.91 6.85
C CYS A 531 -19.59 -2.00 6.84
N ALA A 532 -19.03 -3.21 7.00
CA ALA A 532 -17.57 -3.40 6.92
C ALA A 532 -17.03 -3.11 5.51
N PHE A 533 -17.77 -3.54 4.48
CA PHE A 533 -17.48 -3.25 3.08
C PHE A 533 -17.48 -1.74 2.80
N THR A 534 -18.57 -1.03 3.15
CA THR A 534 -18.68 0.41 2.86
C THR A 534 -17.67 1.23 3.65
N ALA A 535 -17.37 0.88 4.91
CA ALA A 535 -16.32 1.56 5.69
C ALA A 535 -14.94 1.45 5.02
N ARG A 536 -14.61 0.29 4.43
CA ARG A 536 -13.36 0.11 3.68
C ARG A 536 -13.35 0.90 2.37
N LEU A 537 -14.43 0.80 1.59
CA LEU A 537 -14.56 1.49 0.31
C LEU A 537 -14.52 3.02 0.49
N LEU A 538 -15.23 3.56 1.48
CA LEU A 538 -15.29 4.99 1.75
C LEU A 538 -13.92 5.59 2.05
N ARG A 539 -13.07 4.91 2.82
CA ARG A 539 -11.72 5.39 3.12
C ARG A 539 -10.90 5.62 1.84
N ILE A 540 -10.93 4.64 0.94
CA ILE A 540 -10.26 4.71 -0.36
C ILE A 540 -10.83 5.86 -1.19
N CYS A 541 -12.16 5.91 -1.34
CA CYS A 541 -12.83 6.88 -2.21
C CYS A 541 -12.72 8.32 -1.70
N ILE A 542 -12.78 8.55 -0.39
CA ILE A 542 -12.64 9.88 0.23
C ILE A 542 -11.22 10.40 0.02
N HIS A 543 -10.21 9.57 0.28
CA HIS A 543 -8.82 9.95 0.06
C HIS A 543 -8.53 10.22 -1.42
N ASN A 544 -9.01 9.34 -2.31
CA ASN A 544 -8.85 9.55 -3.75
C ASN A 544 -9.54 10.84 -4.22
N ARG A 545 -10.77 11.08 -3.76
CA ARG A 545 -11.51 12.32 -4.07
C ARG A 545 -10.76 13.53 -3.56
N ARG A 546 -10.22 13.51 -2.32
CA ARG A 546 -9.39 14.58 -1.76
C ARG A 546 -8.14 14.85 -2.61
N THR A 547 -7.51 13.79 -3.13
CA THR A 547 -6.28 13.87 -3.92
C THR A 547 -6.51 14.42 -5.33
N PHE A 548 -7.55 13.94 -6.02
CA PHE A 548 -7.75 14.20 -7.46
C PHE A 548 -8.95 15.09 -7.78
N PHE A 549 -9.57 15.73 -6.78
CA PHE A 549 -10.80 16.52 -6.96
C PHE A 549 -10.72 17.52 -8.12
N GLU A 550 -9.67 18.34 -8.13
CA GLU A 550 -9.49 19.39 -9.13
C GLU A 550 -9.16 18.81 -10.52
N LEU A 551 -8.50 17.65 -10.59
CA LEU A 551 -8.31 16.93 -11.84
C LEU A 551 -9.64 16.43 -12.39
N TYR A 552 -10.47 15.81 -11.54
CA TYR A 552 -11.79 15.33 -11.93
C TYR A 552 -12.71 16.48 -12.37
N ARG A 553 -12.67 17.61 -11.67
CA ARG A 553 -13.42 18.82 -12.07
C ARG A 553 -13.02 19.29 -13.47
N LYS A 554 -11.73 19.33 -13.78
CA LYS A 554 -11.23 19.72 -15.11
C LYS A 554 -11.67 18.73 -16.19
N ILE A 555 -11.55 17.44 -15.95
CA ILE A 555 -11.98 16.39 -16.88
C ILE A 555 -13.50 16.47 -17.13
N LEU A 556 -14.31 16.66 -16.08
CA LEU A 556 -15.76 16.78 -16.23
C LEU A 556 -16.15 18.03 -17.02
N LYS A 557 -15.43 19.14 -16.84
CA LYS A 557 -15.64 20.34 -17.66
C LYS A 557 -15.45 20.02 -19.15
N GLU A 558 -14.38 19.32 -19.52
CA GLU A 558 -14.14 18.87 -20.90
C GLU A 558 -15.26 17.95 -21.42
N VAL A 559 -15.75 17.02 -20.60
CA VAL A 559 -16.84 16.10 -20.95
C VAL A 559 -18.14 16.87 -21.23
N ILE A 560 -18.52 17.77 -20.32
CA ILE A 560 -19.74 18.57 -20.44
C ILE A 560 -19.68 19.47 -21.69
N GLU A 561 -18.53 20.10 -21.96
CA GLU A 561 -18.33 20.91 -23.15
C GLU A 561 -18.45 20.09 -24.44
N THR A 562 -17.96 18.84 -24.43
CA THR A 562 -18.03 17.94 -25.58
C THR A 562 -19.45 17.45 -25.86
N ASP A 563 -20.28 17.23 -24.84
CA ASP A 563 -21.67 16.78 -25.01
C ASP A 563 -22.62 17.89 -25.50
N VAL A 564 -22.22 19.15 -25.36
CA VAL A 564 -22.99 20.33 -25.81
C VAL A 564 -22.75 20.64 -27.30
N LEU A 565 -21.62 20.20 -27.86
CA LEU A 565 -21.25 20.34 -29.28
C LEU A 565 -21.85 19.22 -30.13
#